data_AF-A0A822BI05-F1
#
_entry.id   AF-A0A822BI05-F1
#
_cell.length_a   1.000
_cell.length_b   1.000
_cell.length_c   1.000
_cell.angle_alpha   90.00
_cell.angle_beta   90.00
_cell.angle_gamma   90.00
#
_symmetry.space_group_name_H-M   'P 1'
#
loop_
_entity.id
_entity.type
_entity.pdbx_description
1 polymer ?
#
loop_
_entity_poly.entity_id
_entity_poly.type
_entity_poly.pdbx_seq_one_letter_code
_entity_poly.pdbx_strand_id
1 'polypeptide(L)'
;MFRAFCRAYETLSDHDKRRKYDQHGEWINDIPLDKYTLQQLAAEPELASELKTRLQNATLRDINAQDPQTGHTALYCAARACNVEAVYYLT
;
A
#
# COMPACT_ATOMS: atom_id res chain seq x y z
N MET A 1 -18.28 2.16 -7.33
CA MET A 1 -18.26 1.69 -5.92
C MET A 1 -17.61 0.32 -5.77
N PHE A 2 -18.12 -0.76 -6.35
CA PHE A 2 -17.58 -2.13 -6.17
C PHE A 2 -16.08 -2.29 -6.53
N ARG A 3 -15.62 -1.64 -7.61
CA ARG A 3 -14.21 -1.68 -8.04
C ARG A 3 -13.23 -0.97 -7.10
N ALA A 4 -13.68 -0.01 -6.29
CA ALA A 4 -12.83 0.68 -5.30
C ALA A 4 -12.65 -0.17 -4.04
N PHE A 5 -13.69 -0.91 -3.65
CA PHE A 5 -13.59 -1.92 -2.59
C PHE A 5 -12.68 -3.08 -3.01
N CYS A 6 -12.84 -3.65 -4.21
CA CYS A 6 -11.90 -4.67 -4.71
C CYS A 6 -10.43 -4.17 -4.79
N ARG A 7 -10.20 -2.85 -4.96
CA ARG A 7 -8.87 -2.22 -5.02
C ARG A 7 -8.15 -2.18 -3.67
N ALA A 8 -8.87 -1.92 -2.58
CA ALA A 8 -8.30 -1.87 -1.23
C ALA A 8 -7.78 -3.24 -0.76
N TYR A 9 -8.36 -4.34 -1.27
CA TYR A 9 -8.10 -5.70 -0.77
C TYR A 9 -7.09 -6.53 -1.57
N GLU A 10 -6.74 -6.12 -2.79
CA GLU A 10 -5.69 -6.78 -3.56
C GLU A 10 -4.29 -6.23 -3.21
N THR A 11 -4.22 -5.07 -2.57
CA THR A 11 -2.97 -4.32 -2.30
C THR A 11 -2.18 -4.79 -1.08
N LEU A 12 -2.71 -5.70 -0.25
CA LEU A 12 -2.19 -5.85 1.11
C LEU A 12 -1.69 -7.23 1.51
N SER A 13 -1.92 -8.28 0.71
CA SER A 13 -1.47 -9.65 1.00
C SER A 13 -1.86 -10.21 2.39
N ASP A 14 -2.66 -9.47 3.18
CA ASP A 14 -3.05 -9.81 4.55
C ASP A 14 -4.51 -10.29 4.52
N HIS A 15 -4.64 -11.60 4.33
CA HIS A 15 -5.94 -12.29 4.26
C HIS A 15 -6.75 -12.14 5.55
N ASP A 16 -6.11 -11.96 6.70
CA ASP A 16 -6.80 -11.82 7.98
C ASP A 16 -7.34 -10.40 8.17
N LYS A 17 -6.61 -9.37 7.77
CA LYS A 17 -7.14 -8.00 7.68
C LYS A 17 -8.32 -7.90 6.70
N ARG A 18 -8.21 -8.56 5.55
CA ARG A 18 -9.33 -8.69 4.60
C ARG A 18 -10.56 -9.26 5.28
N ARG A 19 -10.39 -10.39 5.99
CA ARG A 19 -11.49 -11.09 6.67
C ARG A 19 -12.11 -10.23 7.76
N LYS A 20 -11.30 -9.54 8.57
CA LYS A 20 -11.79 -8.62 9.62
C LYS A 20 -12.59 -7.46 9.03
N TYR A 21 -12.10 -6.83 7.95
CA TYR A 21 -12.86 -5.79 7.28
C TYR A 21 -14.20 -6.31 6.77
N ASP A 22 -14.20 -7.45 6.06
CA ASP A 22 -15.44 -8.02 5.51
C ASP A 22 -16.49 -8.29 6.60
N GLN A 23 -16.04 -8.57 7.84
CA GLN A 23 -16.89 -8.84 8.99
C GLN A 23 -17.37 -7.58 9.71
N HIS A 24 -16.55 -6.53 9.80
CA HIS A 24 -16.78 -5.39 10.69
C HIS A 24 -16.93 -4.04 9.98
N GLY A 25 -16.58 -3.94 8.69
CA GLY A 25 -16.59 -2.69 7.92
C GLY A 25 -15.49 -1.69 8.32
N GLU A 26 -14.62 -2.08 9.25
CA GLU A 26 -13.57 -1.23 9.81
C GLU A 26 -12.19 -1.68 9.33
N TRP A 27 -11.39 -0.72 8.90
CA TRP A 27 -10.00 -0.92 8.55
C TRP A 27 -9.13 -0.65 9.77
N ILE A 28 -8.66 -1.71 10.45
CA ILE A 28 -7.86 -1.57 11.67
C ILE A 28 -6.39 -1.88 11.37
N ASN A 29 -5.54 -0.87 11.56
CA ASN A 29 -4.09 -1.00 11.44
C ASN A 29 -3.49 -1.59 12.72
N ASP A 30 -3.65 -2.91 12.90
CA ASP A 30 -3.06 -3.68 14.01
C ASP A 30 -1.53 -3.86 13.88
N ILE A 31 -0.98 -3.55 12.70
CA ILE A 31 0.46 -3.65 12.43
C ILE A 31 1.11 -2.31 12.81
N PRO A 32 2.17 -2.32 13.63
CA PRO A 32 3.00 -1.14 13.86
C PRO A 32 3.50 -0.54 12.53
N LEU A 33 3.45 0.78 12.41
CA LEU A 33 3.75 1.49 11.15
C LEU A 33 5.13 1.11 10.58
N ASP A 34 6.14 0.92 11.43
CA ASP A 34 7.51 0.50 11.06
C ASP A 34 7.57 -0.82 10.27
N LYS A 35 6.59 -1.70 10.45
CA LYS A 35 6.52 -3.00 9.76
C LYS A 35 5.82 -2.96 8.41
N TYR A 36 5.31 -1.80 7.98
CA TYR A 36 4.67 -1.67 6.68
C TYR A 36 5.66 -1.86 5.54
N THR A 37 5.25 -2.56 4.49
CA THR A 37 5.99 -2.54 3.22
C THR A 37 5.73 -1.23 2.49
N LEU A 38 6.62 -0.88 1.54
CA LEU A 38 6.44 0.31 0.70
C LEU A 38 5.13 0.26 -0.10
N GLN A 39 4.72 -0.93 -0.52
CA GLN A 39 3.45 -1.20 -1.21
C GLN A 39 2.25 -0.85 -0.33
N GLN A 40 2.29 -1.22 0.95
CA GLN A 40 1.22 -0.92 1.90
C GLN A 40 1.16 0.59 2.18
N LEU A 41 2.30 1.24 2.42
CA LEU A 41 2.37 2.70 2.58
C LEU A 41 1.88 3.44 1.34
N ALA A 42 2.22 2.95 0.15
CA ALA A 42 1.79 3.54 -1.12
C ALA A 42 0.29 3.38 -1.37
N ALA A 43 -0.35 2.35 -0.82
CA ALA A 43 -1.79 2.14 -0.92
C ALA A 43 -2.61 3.04 0.00
N GLU A 44 -2.01 3.64 1.05
CA GLU A 44 -2.70 4.45 2.07
C GLU A 44 -2.36 5.95 1.90
N PRO A 45 -3.29 6.79 1.39
CA PRO A 45 -3.05 8.23 1.17
C PRO A 45 -2.54 8.99 2.39
N GLU A 46 -3.07 8.68 3.57
CA GLU A 46 -2.67 9.26 4.86
C GLU A 46 -1.23 8.93 5.25
N LEU A 47 -0.63 7.88 4.67
CA LEU A 47 0.74 7.45 4.93
C LEU A 47 1.73 7.91 3.85
N ALA A 48 1.32 8.75 2.89
CA ALA A 48 2.20 9.24 1.83
C ALA A 48 3.47 9.93 2.35
N SER A 49 3.38 10.65 3.48
CA SER A 49 4.55 11.28 4.12
C SER A 49 5.55 10.25 4.66
N GLU A 50 5.05 9.15 5.22
CA GLU A 50 5.88 8.06 5.73
C GLU A 50 6.56 7.31 4.56
N LEU A 51 5.81 7.05 3.48
CA LEU A 51 6.36 6.49 2.24
C LEU A 51 7.55 7.32 1.73
N LYS A 52 7.36 8.64 1.60
CA LYS A 52 8.39 9.58 1.15
C LYS A 52 9.62 9.53 2.05
N THR A 53 9.41 9.51 3.36
CA THR A 53 10.50 9.44 4.35
C THR A 53 11.33 8.17 4.17
N ARG A 54 10.70 7.01 4.01
CA ARG A 54 11.43 5.74 3.79
C ARG A 54 12.17 5.68 2.46
N LEU A 55 11.68 6.40 1.46
CA LEU A 55 12.26 6.43 0.13
C LEU A 55 13.28 7.55 -0.09
N GLN A 56 13.51 8.45 0.89
CA GLN A 56 14.42 9.58 0.74
C GLN A 56 15.82 9.20 0.25
N ASN A 57 16.32 8.02 0.65
CA ASN A 57 17.64 7.51 0.26
C ASN A 57 17.55 6.19 -0.52
N ALA A 58 16.37 5.84 -1.04
CA ALA A 58 16.16 4.60 -1.77
C ALA A 58 16.78 4.65 -3.17
N THR A 59 17.32 3.52 -3.63
CA THR A 59 17.76 3.38 -5.01
C THR A 59 16.57 3.10 -5.94
N LEU A 60 16.76 3.26 -7.25
CA LEU A 60 15.76 2.86 -8.25
C LEU A 60 15.38 1.37 -8.15
N ARG A 61 16.30 0.52 -7.68
CA ARG A 61 16.02 -0.89 -7.45
C ARG A 61 15.08 -1.08 -6.27
N ASP A 62 15.25 -0.30 -5.20
CA ASP A 62 14.42 -0.40 -4.00
C ASP A 62 12.99 0.09 -4.26
N ILE A 63 12.85 1.21 -4.99
CA ILE A 63 11.55 1.78 -5.36
C ILE A 63 10.73 0.81 -6.24
N ASN A 64 11.42 0.05 -7.10
CA ASN A 64 10.80 -0.93 -8.00
C ASN A 64 10.77 -2.35 -7.43
N ALA A 65 11.17 -2.54 -6.17
CA ALA A 65 11.10 -3.85 -5.54
C ALA A 65 9.66 -4.36 -5.55
N GLN A 66 9.50 -5.62 -5.91
CA GLN A 66 8.20 -6.28 -5.95
C GLN A 66 7.90 -6.94 -4.62
N ASP A 67 6.65 -6.88 -4.20
CA ASP A 67 6.15 -7.69 -3.09
C ASP A 67 6.34 -9.19 -3.45
N PRO A 68 6.99 -10.01 -2.60
CA PRO A 68 7.28 -11.40 -2.95
C PRO A 68 6.05 -12.29 -3.15
N GLN A 69 4.90 -11.93 -2.59
CA GLN A 69 3.68 -12.73 -2.66
C GLN A 69 2.84 -12.37 -3.88
N THR A 70 2.76 -11.08 -4.22
CA THR A 70 1.88 -10.56 -5.27
C THR A 70 2.61 -10.09 -6.53
N GLY A 71 3.91 -9.85 -6.45
CA GLY A 71 4.70 -9.27 -7.53
C GLY A 71 4.46 -7.77 -7.74
N HIS A 72 3.68 -7.10 -6.88
CA HIS A 72 3.31 -5.70 -7.06
C HIS A 72 4.42 -4.74 -6.59
N THR A 73 4.63 -3.67 -7.34
CA THR A 73 5.49 -2.56 -6.94
C THR A 73 4.71 -1.52 -6.12
N ALA A 74 5.43 -0.64 -5.42
CA ALA A 74 4.80 0.47 -4.70
C ALA A 74 3.96 1.36 -5.63
N LEU A 75 4.45 1.61 -6.85
CA LEU A 75 3.73 2.41 -7.86
C LEU A 75 2.41 1.74 -8.28
N TYR A 76 2.43 0.42 -8.49
CA TYR A 76 1.22 -0.33 -8.81
C TYR A 76 0.17 -0.14 -7.70
N CYS A 77 0.58 -0.30 -6.44
CA CYS A 77 -0.32 -0.18 -5.29
C CYS A 77 -0.87 1.25 -5.15
N ALA A 78 -0.04 2.28 -5.31
CA ALA A 78 -0.48 3.69 -5.30
C ALA A 78 -1.53 3.97 -6.39
N ALA A 79 -1.25 3.55 -7.63
CA ALA A 79 -2.16 3.75 -8.75
C ALA A 79 -3.48 2.97 -8.57
N ARG A 80 -3.39 1.76 -8.02
CA ARG A 80 -4.56 0.91 -7.73
C ARG A 80 -5.45 1.56 -6.68
N ALA A 81 -4.87 2.08 -5.60
CA ALA A 81 -5.57 2.73 -4.49
C ALA A 81 -6.03 4.17 -4.80
N CYS A 82 -5.68 4.72 -5.96
CA CYS A 82 -5.89 6.14 -6.30
C CYS A 82 -5.18 7.09 -5.31
N ASN A 83 -4.04 6.68 -4.76
CA ASN A 83 -3.17 7.54 -3.97
C ASN A 83 -2.36 8.44 -4.91
N VAL A 84 -2.99 9.50 -5.40
CA VAL A 84 -2.43 10.42 -6.41
C VAL A 84 -1.09 11.00 -5.96
N GLU A 85 -0.96 11.34 -4.68
CA GLU A 85 0.28 11.88 -4.13
C GLU A 85 1.44 10.87 -4.20
N ALA A 86 1.19 9.61 -3.81
CA ALA A 86 2.20 8.57 -3.92
C ALA A 86 2.53 8.24 -5.39
N VAL A 87 1.55 8.25 -6.30
CA VAL A 87 1.79 8.07 -7.74
C VAL A 87 2.75 9.15 -8.24
N TYR A 88 2.47 10.42 -7.97
CA TYR A 88 3.33 11.53 -8.39
C TYR A 88 4.75 11.43 -7.81
N TYR A 89 4.89 10.91 -6.59
CA TYR A 89 6.20 10.77 -5.97
C TYR A 89 7.01 9.60 -6.54
N LEU A 90 6.33 8.53 -6.97
CA LEU A 90 6.95 7.29 -7.46
C LEU A 90 7.23 7.30 -8.97
N THR A 91 6.84 8.35 -9.70
CA THR A 91 7.09 8.57 -11.14
C THR A 91 8.01 9.75 -11.37
#